data_AF-A0A2E7PYF4-F1
#
_entry.id   AF-A0A2E7PYF4-F1
#
_cell.length_a   1.000
_cell.length_b   1.000
_cell.length_c   1.000
_cell.angle_alpha   90.00
_cell.angle_beta   90.00
_cell.angle_gamma   90.00
#
_symmetry.space_group_name_H-M   'P 1'
#
loop_
_entity.id
_entity.type
_entity.pdbx_description
1 polymer ?
#
loop_
_entity_poly.entity_id
_entity_poly.type
_entity_poly.pdbx_seq_one_letter_code
_entity_poly.pdbx_strand_id
1 'polypeptide(L)'
;MTLSHELRQNQEMKRPILTALLLIAIGGCDDEQNLSPSFPEIDNPLDEDAFLQKILKEATEAEELTLLKDGERERYLDANGSGFSGWVLKSYSDGRLGYLFQCREGVQDGLHTAWHENGKKMVERQWKDGQREGPFVIWSAAGVLQSRGFNLKNLRDGRYEEFYSNGKIKTLAQYENGKLESLSRWKPDGSACPHSRVMGGAGLVVDYQEDGSVDSNHSYAHGEFDYGYTEAPLETSVSLDEGELKSEKDGNDSVTE
;
A
#
# COMPACT_ATOMS: atom_id res chain seq x y z
N MET A 1 -58.93 -35.99 -10.78
CA MET A 1 -58.92 -36.75 -12.04
C MET A 1 -59.26 -35.77 -13.17
N THR A 2 -58.35 -35.67 -14.14
CA THR A 2 -58.53 -35.25 -15.57
C THR A 2 -59.22 -33.90 -15.84
N LEU A 3 -58.58 -32.76 -16.18
CA LEU A 3 -57.53 -32.37 -17.17
C LEU A 3 -58.10 -32.05 -18.57
N SER A 4 -57.60 -30.94 -19.15
CA SER A 4 -57.70 -30.40 -20.53
C SER A 4 -58.81 -29.34 -20.76
N HIS A 5 -58.66 -28.28 -21.57
CA HIS A 5 -57.66 -27.92 -22.59
C HIS A 5 -57.68 -26.39 -22.88
N GLU A 6 -56.62 -25.90 -23.50
CA GLU A 6 -56.23 -24.50 -23.74
C GLU A 6 -56.88 -23.73 -24.93
N LEU A 7 -56.45 -22.46 -25.07
CA LEU A 7 -56.29 -21.60 -26.29
C LEU A 7 -57.58 -20.92 -26.83
N ARG A 8 -57.64 -19.66 -27.30
CA ARG A 8 -56.65 -18.75 -27.93
C ARG A 8 -57.24 -17.31 -28.07
N GLN A 9 -56.37 -16.33 -28.29
CA GLN A 9 -56.57 -14.87 -28.40
C GLN A 9 -57.14 -14.35 -29.74
N ASN A 10 -57.65 -13.09 -29.72
CA ASN A 10 -57.48 -11.95 -30.67
C ASN A 10 -58.77 -11.08 -30.71
N GLN A 11 -58.81 -9.73 -30.85
CA GLN A 11 -57.85 -8.69 -31.23
C GLN A 11 -58.45 -7.27 -30.97
N GLU A 12 -57.57 -6.28 -30.71
CA GLU A 12 -57.54 -4.87 -31.23
C GLU A 12 -58.62 -3.85 -30.79
N MET A 13 -58.28 -2.85 -29.96
CA MET A 13 -57.62 -1.53 -30.21
C MET A 13 -58.58 -0.36 -30.52
N LYS A 14 -58.68 0.62 -29.60
CA LYS A 14 -58.86 2.06 -29.90
C LYS A 14 -58.13 2.92 -28.85
N ARG A 15 -57.21 3.79 -29.32
CA ARG A 15 -56.49 4.82 -28.55
C ARG A 15 -57.28 6.13 -28.48
N PRO A 16 -57.03 6.97 -27.47
CA PRO A 16 -56.80 8.39 -27.76
C PRO A 16 -55.50 8.93 -27.13
N ILE A 17 -55.04 10.05 -27.70
CA ILE A 17 -53.74 10.72 -27.60
C ILE A 17 -53.78 11.87 -26.56
N LEU A 18 -52.58 12.33 -26.12
CA LEU A 18 -52.20 13.58 -25.42
C LEU A 18 -52.21 13.46 -23.88
N THR A 19 -51.14 13.70 -23.11
CA THR A 19 -50.03 14.68 -23.21
C THR A 19 -48.75 14.13 -22.58
N ALA A 20 -47.60 14.30 -23.25
CA ALA A 20 -46.28 13.99 -22.70
C ALA A 20 -45.82 15.10 -21.74
N LEU A 21 -45.78 14.81 -20.45
CA LEU A 21 -45.04 15.59 -19.47
C LEU A 21 -43.58 15.12 -19.49
N LEU A 22 -42.74 15.92 -20.15
CA LEU A 22 -41.29 15.78 -20.15
C LEU A 22 -40.78 16.09 -18.74
N LEU A 23 -40.66 15.06 -17.90
CA LEU A 23 -39.89 15.15 -16.66
C LEU A 23 -38.42 15.23 -17.05
N ILE A 24 -37.88 16.46 -17.07
CA ILE A 24 -36.44 16.70 -17.02
C ILE A 24 -36.00 16.23 -15.64
N ALA A 25 -35.60 14.97 -15.54
CA ALA A 25 -34.79 14.50 -14.43
C ALA A 25 -33.47 15.24 -14.55
N ILE A 26 -33.33 16.29 -13.75
CA ILE A 26 -32.07 16.97 -13.50
C ILE A 26 -31.16 15.88 -12.94
N GLY A 27 -30.13 15.51 -13.69
CA GLY A 27 -29.12 14.57 -13.25
C GLY A 27 -28.48 15.09 -11.97
N GLY A 28 -28.89 14.53 -10.84
CA GLY A 28 -28.05 14.41 -9.67
C GLY A 28 -27.13 13.23 -9.92
N CYS A 29 -25.82 13.48 -10.00
CA CYS A 29 -24.81 12.44 -9.95
C CYS A 29 -24.83 11.80 -8.56
N ASP A 30 -25.74 10.85 -8.35
CA ASP A 30 -25.53 9.80 -7.37
C ASP A 30 -24.62 8.75 -8.01
N ASP A 31 -23.31 9.03 -8.02
CA ASP A 31 -22.29 7.99 -8.22
C ASP A 31 -22.18 7.18 -6.92
N GLU A 32 -23.24 6.44 -6.59
CA GLU A 32 -23.12 5.27 -5.73
C GLU A 32 -22.63 4.09 -6.58
N GLN A 33 -21.78 3.26 -5.95
CA GLN A 33 -21.28 1.96 -6.44
C GLN A 33 -20.02 2.02 -7.31
N ASN A 34 -18.91 2.46 -6.72
CA ASN A 34 -17.65 1.74 -6.96
C ASN A 34 -17.13 1.19 -5.64
N LEU A 35 -17.89 0.25 -5.07
CA LEU A 35 -17.42 -0.62 -3.99
C LEU A 35 -16.31 -1.49 -4.57
N SER A 36 -15.10 -0.93 -4.64
CA SER A 36 -13.88 -1.73 -4.74
C SER A 36 -14.01 -2.87 -3.73
N PRO A 37 -13.80 -4.15 -4.10
CA PRO A 37 -14.23 -5.28 -3.29
C PRO A 37 -13.75 -5.10 -1.84
N SER A 38 -14.62 -5.38 -0.87
CA SER A 38 -14.27 -5.24 0.54
C SER A 38 -12.96 -5.99 0.80
N PHE A 39 -12.00 -5.30 1.39
CA PHE A 39 -10.74 -5.91 1.78
C PHE A 39 -11.04 -7.03 2.80
N PRO A 40 -10.47 -8.25 2.66
CA PRO A 40 -10.79 -9.33 3.57
C PRO A 40 -10.35 -8.99 4.99
N GLU A 41 -11.24 -9.22 5.95
CA GLU A 41 -10.92 -9.09 7.36
C GLU A 41 -9.97 -10.21 7.79
N ILE A 42 -9.05 -9.88 8.69
CA ILE A 42 -8.20 -10.88 9.34
C ILE A 42 -9.01 -11.41 10.52
N ASP A 43 -9.36 -12.69 10.47
CA ASP A 43 -9.97 -13.38 11.62
C ASP A 43 -8.92 -13.53 12.72
N ASN A 44 -8.94 -12.59 13.67
CA ASN A 44 -7.99 -12.54 14.77
C ASN A 44 -8.63 -13.08 16.06
N PRO A 45 -8.33 -14.31 16.49
CA PRO A 45 -8.88 -14.86 17.73
C PRO A 45 -8.39 -14.12 18.99
N LEU A 46 -7.31 -13.32 18.90
CA LEU A 46 -6.83 -12.49 20.01
C LEU A 46 -7.74 -11.29 20.30
N ASP A 47 -8.71 -10.99 19.43
CA ASP A 47 -9.75 -10.00 19.70
C ASP A 47 -10.80 -10.50 20.71
N GLU A 48 -10.83 -11.81 20.97
CA GLU A 48 -11.66 -12.38 22.02
C GLU A 48 -10.91 -12.37 23.36
N ASP A 49 -11.38 -11.57 24.32
CA ASP A 49 -10.76 -11.43 25.65
C ASP A 49 -10.47 -12.78 26.33
N ALA A 50 -11.40 -13.73 26.28
CA ALA A 50 -11.23 -15.04 26.89
C ALA A 50 -10.08 -15.83 26.25
N PHE A 51 -9.94 -15.75 24.92
CA PHE A 51 -8.87 -16.41 24.19
C PHE A 51 -7.54 -15.70 24.45
N LEU A 52 -7.48 -14.37 24.38
CA LEU A 52 -6.29 -13.59 24.70
C LEU A 52 -5.77 -13.90 26.10
N GLN A 53 -6.64 -13.88 27.12
CA GLN A 53 -6.26 -14.19 28.50
C GLN A 53 -5.78 -15.63 28.69
N LYS A 54 -6.28 -16.58 27.89
CA LYS A 54 -5.74 -17.94 27.87
C LYS A 54 -4.33 -17.94 27.29
N ILE A 55 -4.12 -17.34 26.13
CA ILE A 55 -2.82 -17.32 25.46
C ILE A 55 -1.77 -16.59 26.31
N LEU A 56 -2.11 -15.48 26.97
CA LEU A 56 -1.19 -14.75 27.85
C LEU A 56 -0.69 -15.59 29.03
N LYS A 57 -1.40 -16.63 29.46
CA LYS A 57 -0.95 -17.56 30.51
C LYS A 57 -0.01 -18.65 29.99
N GLU A 58 -0.05 -18.92 28.68
CA GLU A 58 0.69 -20.00 28.02
C GLU A 58 1.90 -19.47 27.24
N ALA A 59 1.92 -18.17 26.93
CA ALA A 59 2.95 -17.54 26.13
C ALA A 59 4.27 -17.39 26.89
N THR A 60 5.37 -17.50 26.14
CA THR A 60 6.74 -17.32 26.62
C THR A 60 7.19 -15.89 26.34
N GLU A 61 7.84 -15.26 27.31
CA GLU A 61 8.44 -13.94 27.09
C GLU A 61 9.57 -14.04 26.07
N ALA A 62 9.61 -13.12 25.11
CA ALA A 62 10.61 -13.12 24.05
C ALA A 62 12.05 -13.10 24.57
N GLU A 63 12.25 -12.54 25.77
CA GLU A 63 13.53 -12.41 26.46
C GLU A 63 14.04 -13.76 27.03
N GLU A 64 13.14 -14.73 27.23
CA GLU A 64 13.49 -16.09 27.68
C GLU A 64 14.00 -16.97 26.54
N LEU A 65 13.80 -16.55 25.29
CA LEU A 65 14.21 -17.28 24.10
C LEU A 65 15.57 -16.78 23.58
N THR A 66 16.38 -17.69 23.07
CA THR A 66 17.59 -17.32 22.34
C THR A 66 17.21 -17.00 20.90
N LEU A 67 17.41 -15.75 20.49
CA LEU A 67 17.20 -15.30 19.12
C LEU A 67 18.49 -15.39 18.30
N LEU A 68 18.50 -16.25 17.30
CA LEU A 68 19.53 -16.29 16.27
C LEU A 68 19.06 -15.52 15.03
N LYS A 69 19.91 -14.66 14.49
CA LYS A 69 19.65 -13.93 13.24
C LYS A 69 20.66 -14.31 12.17
N ASP A 70 20.16 -14.63 10.98
CA ASP A 70 20.94 -14.87 9.77
C ASP A 70 20.34 -14.05 8.62
N GLY A 71 20.88 -12.85 8.41
CA GLY A 71 20.24 -11.84 7.56
C GLY A 71 18.84 -11.49 8.05
N GLU A 72 17.85 -11.64 7.16
CA GLU A 72 16.42 -11.42 7.47
C GLU A 72 15.75 -12.62 8.16
N ARG A 73 16.47 -13.73 8.35
CA ARG A 73 15.91 -14.93 8.99
C ARG A 73 16.13 -14.88 10.48
N GLU A 74 15.06 -15.11 11.22
CA GLU A 74 15.06 -15.20 12.67
C GLU A 74 14.74 -16.62 13.11
N ARG A 75 15.49 -17.11 14.11
CA ARG A 75 15.22 -18.39 14.76
C ARG A 75 15.17 -18.23 16.27
N TYR A 76 14.08 -18.66 16.86
CA TYR A 76 13.77 -18.63 18.28
C TYR A 76 14.06 -20.01 18.88
N LEU A 77 14.98 -20.07 19.83
CA LEU A 77 15.37 -21.31 20.49
C LEU A 77 14.96 -21.30 21.96
N ASP A 78 14.53 -22.46 22.46
CA ASP A 78 14.28 -22.69 23.87
C ASP A 78 15.58 -22.80 24.69
N ALA A 79 15.45 -22.99 26.01
CA ALA A 79 16.58 -23.12 26.92
C ALA A 79 17.53 -24.30 26.61
N ASN A 80 17.08 -25.30 25.84
CA ASN A 80 17.89 -26.43 25.41
C ASN A 80 18.54 -26.20 24.04
N GLY A 81 18.34 -25.02 23.43
CA GLY A 81 18.81 -24.71 22.08
C GLY A 81 17.97 -25.35 20.97
N SER A 82 16.78 -25.89 21.28
CA SER A 82 15.87 -26.47 20.30
C SER A 82 14.91 -25.41 19.74
N GLY A 83 14.41 -25.62 18.51
CA GLY A 83 13.47 -24.68 17.88
C GLY A 83 12.17 -24.53 18.67
N PHE A 84 11.89 -23.32 19.15
CA PHE A 84 10.72 -23.03 19.98
C PHE A 84 9.40 -23.19 19.21
N SER A 85 8.39 -23.78 19.85
CA SER A 85 7.01 -23.84 19.33
C SER A 85 6.03 -23.38 20.40
N GLY A 86 5.23 -22.36 20.09
CA GLY A 86 4.34 -21.74 21.06
C GLY A 86 4.09 -20.27 20.76
N TRP A 87 3.44 -19.60 21.70
CA TRP A 87 3.22 -18.15 21.63
C TRP A 87 4.39 -17.42 22.28
N VAL A 88 4.85 -16.37 21.63
CA VAL A 88 5.89 -15.47 22.12
C VAL A 88 5.27 -14.11 22.36
N LEU A 89 5.50 -13.54 23.54
CA LEU A 89 4.99 -12.23 23.91
C LEU A 89 6.14 -11.28 24.26
N LYS A 90 5.86 -9.98 24.17
CA LYS A 90 6.69 -8.96 24.79
C LYS A 90 5.82 -7.84 25.30
N SER A 91 6.14 -7.35 26.49
CA SER A 91 5.49 -6.19 27.09
C SER A 91 6.34 -4.93 26.94
N TYR A 92 5.68 -3.78 26.98
CA TYR A 92 6.32 -2.48 27.19
C TYR A 92 6.88 -2.39 28.61
N SER A 93 7.71 -1.37 28.86
CA SER A 93 8.34 -1.14 30.17
C SER A 93 7.35 -0.90 31.31
N ASP A 94 6.13 -0.49 31.00
CA ASP A 94 5.03 -0.32 31.96
C ASP A 94 4.14 -1.56 32.12
N GLY A 95 4.50 -2.67 31.48
CA GLY A 95 3.79 -3.95 31.56
C GLY A 95 2.61 -4.09 30.62
N ARG A 96 2.28 -3.10 29.79
CA ARG A 96 1.27 -3.26 28.74
C ARG A 96 1.78 -4.18 27.63
N LEU A 97 0.90 -5.00 27.06
CA LEU A 97 1.27 -5.91 25.97
C LEU A 97 1.75 -5.12 24.74
N GLY A 98 2.95 -5.44 24.26
CA GLY A 98 3.53 -4.85 23.06
C GLY A 98 3.25 -5.69 21.82
N TYR A 99 3.61 -6.97 21.85
CA TYR A 99 3.27 -7.90 20.79
C TYR A 99 3.03 -9.32 21.30
N LEU A 100 2.36 -10.09 20.45
CA LEU A 100 2.11 -11.50 20.62
C LEU A 100 2.17 -12.17 19.23
N PHE A 101 2.98 -13.21 19.08
CA PHE A 101 3.07 -13.96 17.83
C PHE A 101 3.28 -15.45 18.05
N GLN A 102 2.98 -16.25 17.03
CA GLN A 102 3.13 -17.71 17.08
C GLN A 102 4.42 -18.18 16.41
N CYS A 103 5.07 -19.16 17.03
CA CYS A 103 6.23 -19.88 16.51
C CYS A 103 5.93 -21.36 16.31
N ARG A 104 6.56 -21.94 15.28
CA ARG A 104 6.65 -23.38 15.04
C ARG A 104 8.10 -23.74 14.70
N GLU A 105 8.69 -24.68 15.43
CA GLU A 105 10.06 -25.19 15.23
C GLU A 105 11.15 -24.10 15.15
N GLY A 106 10.92 -23.01 15.88
CA GLY A 106 11.79 -21.87 16.03
C GLY A 106 11.61 -20.79 14.98
N VAL A 107 10.69 -20.91 14.03
CA VAL A 107 10.37 -19.83 13.09
C VAL A 107 8.97 -19.29 13.38
N GLN A 108 8.76 -18.02 13.04
CA GLN A 108 7.45 -17.41 13.18
C GLN A 108 6.48 -18.01 12.15
N ASP A 109 5.35 -18.53 12.61
CA ASP A 109 4.35 -19.18 11.78
C ASP A 109 2.96 -19.05 12.41
N GLY A 110 2.05 -18.42 11.68
CA GLY A 110 0.72 -18.04 12.16
C GLY A 110 0.58 -16.54 12.38
N LEU A 111 -0.28 -16.18 13.33
CA LEU A 111 -0.67 -14.80 13.56
C LEU A 111 0.43 -14.01 14.29
N HIS A 112 0.58 -12.74 13.90
CA HIS A 112 1.31 -11.72 14.66
C HIS A 112 0.38 -10.54 14.91
N THR A 113 0.20 -10.20 16.19
CA THR A 113 -0.52 -9.00 16.60
C THR A 113 0.36 -8.14 17.47
N ALA A 114 0.35 -6.83 17.23
CA ALA A 114 1.04 -5.86 18.05
C ALA A 114 0.10 -4.73 18.43
N TRP A 115 0.35 -4.12 19.58
CA TRP A 115 -0.41 -3.01 20.14
C TRP A 115 0.52 -1.83 20.37
N HIS A 116 0.01 -0.62 20.20
CA HIS A 116 0.66 0.60 20.66
C HIS A 116 0.74 0.58 22.17
N GLU A 117 1.64 1.39 22.73
CA GLU A 117 1.74 1.57 24.18
C GLU A 117 0.37 1.79 24.81
N ASN A 118 -0.47 2.68 24.24
CA ASN A 118 -1.83 2.95 24.72
C ASN A 118 -2.84 1.78 24.65
N GLY A 119 -2.41 0.58 24.31
CA GLY A 119 -3.22 -0.65 24.28
C GLY A 119 -4.08 -0.78 23.03
N LYS A 120 -4.07 0.21 22.13
CA LYS A 120 -4.77 0.08 20.84
C LYS A 120 -3.95 -0.76 19.88
N LYS A 121 -4.64 -1.56 19.07
CA LYS A 121 -4.02 -2.39 18.02
C LYS A 121 -3.16 -1.54 17.10
N MET A 122 -1.96 -2.02 16.80
CA MET A 122 -0.97 -1.39 15.94
C MET A 122 -0.83 -2.15 14.63
N VAL A 123 -0.73 -3.47 14.69
CA VAL A 123 -0.53 -4.34 13.52
C VAL A 123 -1.24 -5.66 13.73
N GLU A 124 -1.81 -6.17 12.64
CA GLU A 124 -2.13 -7.58 12.44
C GLU A 124 -1.49 -8.06 11.15
N ARG A 125 -0.95 -9.27 11.16
CA ARG A 125 -0.44 -9.92 9.94
C ARG A 125 -0.26 -11.41 10.12
N GLN A 126 -0.19 -12.10 8.99
CA GLN A 126 0.09 -13.52 8.92
C GLN A 126 1.55 -13.80 8.54
N TRP A 127 2.07 -14.85 9.14
CA TRP A 127 3.39 -15.41 8.90
C TRP A 127 3.27 -16.87 8.52
N LYS A 128 4.19 -17.33 7.69
CA LYS A 128 4.32 -18.72 7.31
C LYS A 128 5.79 -19.04 7.10
N ASP A 129 6.28 -20.04 7.80
CA ASP A 129 7.68 -20.50 7.75
C ASP A 129 8.70 -19.35 7.83
N GLY A 130 8.48 -18.41 8.74
CA GLY A 130 9.35 -17.26 8.98
C GLY A 130 9.22 -16.12 7.97
N GLN A 131 8.19 -16.11 7.12
CA GLN A 131 7.96 -15.08 6.12
C GLN A 131 6.55 -14.49 6.24
N ARG A 132 6.40 -13.19 6.01
CA ARG A 132 5.08 -12.55 5.90
C ARG A 132 4.37 -13.09 4.66
N GLU A 133 3.22 -13.71 4.86
CA GLU A 133 2.38 -14.30 3.81
C GLU A 133 0.92 -14.15 4.19
N GLY A 134 0.12 -13.52 3.33
CA GLY A 134 -1.29 -13.21 3.57
C GLY A 134 -1.58 -11.74 3.87
N PRO A 135 -2.81 -11.40 4.30
CA PRO A 135 -3.22 -10.04 4.61
C PRO A 135 -2.49 -9.46 5.83
N PHE A 136 -2.36 -8.15 5.85
CA PHE A 136 -1.95 -7.36 7.00
C PHE A 136 -2.79 -6.09 7.11
N VAL A 137 -2.88 -5.57 8.33
CA VAL A 137 -3.51 -4.27 8.64
C VAL A 137 -2.63 -3.53 9.65
N ILE A 138 -2.53 -2.20 9.50
CA ILE A 138 -1.73 -1.32 10.35
C ILE A 138 -2.57 -0.13 10.76
N TRP A 139 -2.54 0.21 12.04
CA TRP A 139 -3.22 1.34 12.63
C TRP A 139 -2.25 2.26 13.35
N SER A 140 -2.61 3.55 13.41
CA SER A 140 -1.92 4.54 14.23
C SER A 140 -2.26 4.37 15.71
N ALA A 141 -1.50 5.03 16.59
CA ALA A 141 -1.80 5.08 18.02
C ALA A 141 -3.17 5.73 18.31
N ALA A 142 -3.72 6.55 17.40
CA ALA A 142 -5.06 7.06 17.54
C ALA A 142 -6.16 5.99 17.31
N GLY A 143 -5.80 4.86 16.71
CA GLY A 143 -6.73 3.81 16.25
C GLY A 143 -7.20 4.02 14.81
N VAL A 144 -6.65 5.00 14.09
CA VAL A 144 -6.97 5.25 12.68
C VAL A 144 -6.22 4.25 11.81
N LEU A 145 -6.92 3.61 10.87
CA LEU A 145 -6.35 2.74 9.85
C LEU A 145 -5.33 3.52 9.03
N GLN A 146 -4.08 3.05 8.98
CA GLN A 146 -3.00 3.66 8.21
C GLN A 146 -2.78 2.94 6.89
N SER A 147 -2.74 1.61 6.92
CA SER A 147 -2.60 0.82 5.70
C SER A 147 -3.10 -0.61 5.87
N ARG A 148 -3.42 -1.24 4.75
CA ARG A 148 -3.71 -2.67 4.65
C ARG A 148 -3.30 -3.21 3.29
N GLY A 149 -3.11 -4.50 3.20
CA GLY A 149 -2.69 -5.12 1.95
C GLY A 149 -2.29 -6.58 2.14
N PHE A 150 -1.59 -7.12 1.16
CA PHE A 150 -1.16 -8.50 1.16
C PHE A 150 0.36 -8.62 1.02
N ASN A 151 0.88 -9.69 1.59
CA ASN A 151 2.27 -10.10 1.44
C ASN A 151 2.35 -11.51 0.88
N LEU A 152 3.39 -11.77 0.09
CA LEU A 152 3.79 -13.11 -0.33
C LEU A 152 5.30 -13.19 -0.18
N LYS A 153 5.80 -14.15 0.61
CA LYS A 153 7.24 -14.37 0.85
C LYS A 153 7.99 -13.08 1.18
N ASN A 154 7.49 -12.34 2.18
CA ASN A 154 8.01 -11.04 2.63
C ASN A 154 7.84 -9.84 1.70
N LEU A 155 7.42 -10.04 0.44
CA LEU A 155 7.19 -8.97 -0.53
C LEU A 155 5.73 -8.51 -0.51
N ARG A 156 5.46 -7.27 -0.93
CA ARG A 156 4.08 -6.84 -1.23
C ARG A 156 3.60 -7.59 -2.46
N ASP A 157 2.41 -8.16 -2.40
CA ASP A 157 1.85 -8.91 -3.52
C ASP A 157 0.34 -8.84 -3.45
N GLY A 158 -0.33 -8.30 -4.46
CA GLY A 158 -1.75 -8.01 -4.40
C GLY A 158 -2.08 -6.52 -4.15
N ARG A 159 -3.33 -6.28 -3.74
CA ARG A 159 -3.84 -4.93 -3.45
C ARG A 159 -3.19 -4.35 -2.19
N TYR A 160 -2.89 -3.06 -2.24
CA TYR A 160 -2.39 -2.27 -1.13
C TYR A 160 -3.16 -0.96 -1.01
N GLU A 161 -3.49 -0.58 0.21
CA GLU A 161 -4.20 0.65 0.52
C GLU A 161 -3.51 1.40 1.64
N GLU A 162 -3.45 2.71 1.50
CA GLU A 162 -2.94 3.65 2.49
C GLU A 162 -3.96 4.76 2.69
N PHE A 163 -4.06 5.28 3.91
CA PHE A 163 -5.05 6.28 4.30
C PHE A 163 -4.40 7.47 4.99
N TYR A 164 -5.00 8.64 4.82
CA TYR A 164 -4.70 9.83 5.61
C TYR A 164 -5.20 9.69 7.05
N SER A 165 -4.69 10.51 7.96
CA SER A 165 -5.16 10.55 9.35
C SER A 165 -6.64 10.88 9.50
N ASN A 166 -7.25 11.52 8.50
CA ASN A 166 -8.69 11.79 8.43
C ASN A 166 -9.52 10.59 7.92
N GLY A 167 -8.89 9.44 7.65
CA GLY A 167 -9.54 8.20 7.20
C GLY A 167 -9.83 8.11 5.70
N LYS A 168 -9.58 9.18 4.93
CA LYS A 168 -9.73 9.12 3.46
C LYS A 168 -8.58 8.35 2.83
N ILE A 169 -8.88 7.69 1.71
CA ILE A 169 -7.86 6.96 0.95
C ILE A 169 -6.79 7.93 0.46
N LYS A 170 -5.54 7.55 0.64
CA LYS A 170 -4.34 8.27 0.17
C LYS A 170 -3.78 7.58 -1.07
N THR A 171 -3.59 6.26 -0.98
CA THR A 171 -2.99 5.44 -2.02
C THR A 171 -3.80 4.17 -2.22
N LEU A 172 -4.03 3.80 -3.48
CA LEU A 172 -4.47 2.48 -3.90
C LEU A 172 -3.43 1.97 -4.90
N ALA A 173 -2.81 0.84 -4.58
CA ALA A 173 -1.78 0.24 -5.41
C ALA A 173 -2.05 -1.25 -5.63
N GLN A 174 -1.51 -1.76 -6.72
CA GLN A 174 -1.46 -3.19 -7.04
C GLN A 174 0.00 -3.59 -7.19
N TYR A 175 0.40 -4.65 -6.50
CA TYR A 175 1.72 -5.24 -6.60
C TYR A 175 1.66 -6.65 -7.19
N GLU A 176 2.74 -7.04 -7.86
CA GLU A 176 2.99 -8.42 -8.30
C GLU A 176 4.45 -8.77 -7.98
N ASN A 177 4.66 -9.79 -7.16
CA ASN A 177 5.98 -10.26 -6.72
C ASN A 177 6.90 -9.15 -6.19
N GLY A 178 6.34 -8.21 -5.42
CA GLY A 178 7.08 -7.06 -4.88
C GLY A 178 7.23 -5.87 -5.81
N LYS A 179 6.88 -5.99 -7.09
CA LYS A 179 6.93 -4.90 -8.07
C LYS A 179 5.60 -4.17 -8.13
N LEU A 180 5.65 -2.85 -8.23
CA LEU A 180 4.45 -2.02 -8.37
C LEU A 180 3.90 -2.17 -9.79
N GLU A 181 2.64 -2.56 -9.94
CA GLU A 181 1.98 -2.69 -11.25
C GLU A 181 1.13 -1.46 -11.57
N SER A 182 0.36 -0.99 -10.59
CA SER A 182 -0.41 0.24 -10.74
C SER A 182 -0.56 0.99 -9.44
N LEU A 183 -0.72 2.30 -9.54
CA LEU A 183 -0.94 3.19 -8.40
C LEU A 183 -1.86 4.34 -8.80
N SER A 184 -2.84 4.60 -7.95
CA SER A 184 -3.64 5.83 -7.94
C SER A 184 -3.46 6.53 -6.60
N ARG A 185 -3.52 7.87 -6.64
CA ARG A 185 -3.32 8.71 -5.46
C ARG A 185 -4.38 9.78 -5.35
N TRP A 186 -4.75 10.10 -4.11
CA TRP A 186 -5.71 11.13 -3.76
C TRP A 186 -5.04 12.15 -2.84
N LYS A 187 -5.59 13.37 -2.81
CA LYS A 187 -5.22 14.42 -1.86
C LYS A 187 -5.97 14.23 -0.53
N PRO A 188 -5.57 14.89 0.56
CA PRO A 188 -6.26 14.81 1.85
C PRO A 188 -7.73 15.24 1.81
N ASP A 189 -8.14 16.08 0.85
CA ASP A 189 -9.54 16.46 0.65
C ASP A 189 -10.39 15.34 0.01
N GLY A 190 -9.75 14.27 -0.49
CA GLY A 190 -10.39 13.15 -1.17
C GLY A 190 -10.44 13.27 -2.69
N SER A 191 -9.96 14.37 -3.27
CA SER A 191 -9.87 14.53 -4.72
C SER A 191 -8.74 13.67 -5.29
N ALA A 192 -8.99 13.01 -6.43
CA ALA A 192 -7.95 12.25 -7.12
C ALA A 192 -6.86 13.18 -7.67
N CYS A 193 -5.60 12.77 -7.60
CA CYS A 193 -4.50 13.46 -8.27
C CYS A 193 -4.39 12.98 -9.72
N PRO A 194 -4.65 13.82 -10.73
CA PRO A 194 -4.57 13.40 -12.13
C PRO A 194 -3.13 13.13 -12.60
N HIS A 195 -2.14 13.73 -11.94
CA HIS A 195 -0.72 13.59 -12.31
C HIS A 195 -0.03 12.40 -11.62
N SER A 196 -0.67 11.78 -10.63
CA SER A 196 -0.12 10.63 -9.90
C SER A 196 -0.75 9.34 -10.41
N ARG A 197 -0.10 8.74 -11.40
CA ARG A 197 -0.55 7.48 -11.99
C ARG A 197 0.64 6.63 -12.38
N VAL A 198 0.64 5.39 -11.90
CA VAL A 198 1.52 4.32 -12.36
C VAL A 198 0.66 3.27 -13.06
N MET A 199 1.07 2.84 -14.26
CA MET A 199 0.45 1.74 -15.00
C MET A 199 1.53 0.87 -15.64
N GLY A 200 1.40 -0.45 -15.52
CA GLY A 200 2.43 -1.39 -15.99
C GLY A 200 3.80 -1.13 -15.33
N GLY A 201 3.78 -0.68 -14.07
CA GLY A 201 4.96 -0.36 -13.29
C GLY A 201 5.77 0.85 -13.73
N ALA A 202 5.22 1.71 -14.58
CA ALA A 202 5.84 2.99 -14.94
C ALA A 202 4.89 4.17 -14.69
N GLY A 203 5.44 5.28 -14.18
CA GLY A 203 4.66 6.50 -13.99
C GLY A 203 5.23 7.44 -12.92
N LEU A 204 4.48 8.51 -12.63
CA LEU A 204 4.83 9.53 -11.64
C LEU A 204 3.89 9.41 -10.44
N VAL A 205 4.42 9.65 -9.25
CA VAL A 205 3.66 9.77 -8.00
C VAL A 205 4.03 11.08 -7.33
N VAL A 206 3.02 11.84 -6.89
CA VAL A 206 3.17 13.09 -6.15
C VAL A 206 2.66 12.89 -4.74
N ASP A 207 3.52 13.01 -3.74
CA ASP A 207 3.16 12.92 -2.33
C ASP A 207 2.62 14.26 -1.82
N TYR A 208 1.65 14.18 -0.90
CA TYR A 208 1.01 15.35 -0.29
C TYR A 208 1.12 15.28 1.22
N GLN A 209 1.32 16.43 1.84
CA GLN A 209 1.15 16.62 3.26
C GLN A 209 -0.34 16.57 3.64
N GLU A 210 -0.63 16.44 4.93
CA GLU A 210 -2.00 16.41 5.47
C GLU A 210 -2.78 17.71 5.22
N ASP A 211 -2.10 18.85 5.03
CA ASP A 211 -2.72 20.13 4.66
C ASP A 211 -3.02 20.25 3.15
N GLY A 212 -2.64 19.24 2.36
CA GLY A 212 -2.84 19.19 0.91
C GLY A 212 -1.75 19.86 0.08
N SER A 213 -0.73 20.45 0.71
CA SER A 213 0.47 20.91 0.02
C SER A 213 1.25 19.73 -0.56
N VAL A 214 1.96 19.96 -1.67
CA VAL A 214 2.83 18.93 -2.26
C VAL A 214 4.06 18.77 -1.38
N ASP A 215 4.35 17.53 -1.00
CA ASP A 215 5.53 17.16 -0.23
C ASP A 215 6.71 16.83 -1.16
N SER A 216 6.51 15.87 -2.05
CA SER A 216 7.54 15.39 -2.97
C SER A 216 6.92 14.73 -4.21
N ASN A 217 7.76 14.32 -5.16
CA ASN A 217 7.35 13.43 -6.23
C ASN A 217 8.48 12.45 -6.55
N HIS A 218 8.12 11.33 -7.15
CA HIS A 218 9.03 10.28 -7.58
C HIS A 218 8.45 9.49 -8.75
N SER A 219 9.32 8.95 -9.60
CA SER A 219 8.92 8.09 -10.72
C SER A 219 9.11 6.61 -10.40
N TYR A 220 8.39 5.78 -11.14
CA TYR A 220 8.58 4.34 -11.21
C TYR A 220 8.93 3.92 -12.63
N ALA A 221 9.78 2.90 -12.74
CA ALA A 221 10.04 2.16 -13.97
C ALA A 221 10.20 0.66 -13.63
N HIS A 222 9.61 -0.21 -14.44
CA HIS A 222 9.64 -1.67 -14.23
C HIS A 222 9.20 -2.12 -12.82
N GLY A 223 8.27 -1.36 -12.23
CA GLY A 223 7.70 -1.57 -10.90
C GLY A 223 8.61 -1.20 -9.73
N GLU A 224 9.73 -0.54 -10.00
CA GLU A 224 10.72 -0.10 -9.02
C GLU A 224 10.87 1.43 -9.04
N PHE A 225 11.38 2.00 -7.96
CA PHE A 225 11.68 3.44 -7.91
C PHE A 225 12.70 3.78 -8.99
N ASP A 226 12.35 4.75 -9.81
CA ASP A 226 13.25 5.33 -10.80
C ASP A 226 14.00 6.50 -10.16
N TYR A 227 15.29 6.27 -9.88
CA TYR A 227 16.17 7.26 -9.26
C TYR A 227 16.70 8.31 -10.24
N GLY A 228 16.30 8.27 -11.52
CA GLY A 228 16.67 9.28 -12.50
C GLY A 228 18.14 9.27 -12.94
N TYR A 229 18.87 8.17 -12.72
CA TYR A 229 20.21 8.02 -13.26
C TYR A 229 20.14 7.76 -14.77
N THR A 230 20.24 8.83 -15.55
CA THR A 230 20.60 8.73 -16.96
C THR A 230 22.06 8.29 -17.05
N GLU A 231 22.34 7.04 -17.40
CA GLU A 231 23.65 6.68 -17.98
C GLU A 231 23.73 7.25 -19.42
N ALA A 232 23.69 8.58 -19.55
CA ALA A 232 24.07 9.23 -20.79
C ALA A 232 25.60 9.46 -20.71
N PRO A 233 26.41 8.88 -21.62
CA PRO A 233 27.81 9.26 -21.72
C PRO A 233 27.90 10.77 -21.99
N LEU A 234 28.85 11.44 -21.34
CA LEU A 234 29.24 12.82 -21.65
C LEU A 234 29.79 12.88 -23.08
N GLU A 235 28.92 12.99 -24.08
CA GLU A 235 29.34 13.45 -25.40
C GLU A 235 29.33 14.98 -25.42
N THR A 236 30.47 15.56 -25.04
CA THR A 236 30.83 16.92 -25.47
C THR A 236 32.17 16.86 -26.18
N SER A 237 32.14 16.57 -27.48
CA SER A 237 33.11 17.11 -28.42
C SER A 237 32.39 18.11 -29.33
N VAL A 238 32.28 19.35 -28.84
CA VAL A 238 31.96 20.48 -29.71
C VAL A 238 33.21 20.76 -30.54
N SER A 239 33.17 20.41 -31.82
CA SER A 239 34.17 20.83 -32.80
C SER A 239 34.06 22.34 -33.01
N LEU A 240 35.10 23.08 -32.58
CA LEU A 240 35.25 24.50 -32.88
C LEU A 240 35.85 24.65 -34.29
N ASP A 241 35.09 25.34 -35.13
CA ASP A 241 35.43 25.78 -36.48
C ASP A 241 36.43 26.95 -36.37
N GLU A 242 37.65 26.80 -36.90
CA GLU A 242 38.65 27.88 -36.95
C GLU A 242 38.39 28.78 -38.17
N GLY A 243 37.62 29.84 -37.96
CA GLY A 243 37.41 30.92 -38.92
C GLY A 243 38.09 32.23 -38.49
N GLU A 244 39.17 32.57 -39.20
CA GLU A 244 39.78 33.89 -39.46
C GLU A 244 39.74 35.01 -38.39
N LEU A 245 40.92 35.43 -37.93
CA LEU A 245 41.16 36.78 -37.39
C LEU A 245 42.24 37.51 -38.20
N LYS A 246 41.79 38.55 -38.91
CA LYS A 246 42.60 39.53 -39.64
C LYS A 246 43.40 40.39 -38.66
N SER A 247 44.66 40.64 -39.01
CA SER A 247 45.57 41.54 -38.30
C SER A 247 45.41 42.99 -38.79
N GLU A 248 45.03 43.89 -37.89
CA GLU A 248 45.34 45.32 -37.98
C GLU A 248 45.88 45.77 -36.62
N LYS A 249 47.13 46.22 -36.59
CA LYS A 249 47.73 46.95 -35.47
C LYS A 249 48.25 48.27 -36.02
N ASP A 250 47.49 49.32 -35.78
CA ASP A 250 48.00 50.69 -35.81
C ASP A 250 48.83 50.98 -34.56
N GLY A 251 49.83 51.82 -34.77
CA GLY A 251 51.00 51.97 -33.93
C GLY A 251 50.82 52.81 -32.67
N ASN A 252 51.91 52.86 -31.92
CA ASN A 252 52.22 54.04 -31.13
C ASN A 252 53.74 54.22 -31.03
N ASP A 253 54.12 55.49 -31.04
CA ASP A 253 55.44 56.09 -31.16
C ASP A 253 56.41 55.83 -30.01
N SER A 254 57.71 55.87 -30.34
CA SER A 254 58.82 56.61 -29.66
C SER A 254 60.16 56.05 -30.17
N VAL A 255 60.93 56.72 -31.04
CA VAL A 255 61.78 57.92 -30.89
C VAL A 255 63.07 57.68 -30.08
N THR A 256 64.20 58.12 -30.69
CA THR A 256 65.61 58.31 -30.22
C THR A 256 66.46 57.03 -30.06
N GLU A 257 67.66 56.88 -30.64
CA GLU A 257 68.65 57.73 -31.35
C GLU A 257 69.26 56.94 -32.53
#